data_AF-A0A168NJF7-F1
#
_entry.id   AF-A0A168NJF7-F1
#
_cell.length_a   1.000
_cell.length_b   1.000
_cell.length_c   1.000
_cell.angle_alpha   90.00
_cell.angle_beta   90.00
_cell.angle_gamma   90.00
#
_symmetry.space_group_name_H-M   'P 1'
#
loop_
_entity.id
_entity.type
_entity.pdbx_description
1 polymer ?
#
loop_
_entity_poly.entity_id
_entity_poly.type
_entity_poly.pdbx_seq_one_letter_code
_entity_poly.pdbx_strand_id
1 'polypeptide(L)' 'MDSSLNWPLILPILILQLVLAVIGLISLYKAQEVRGPKWMWVLIIVFGNMLGSILYFVIGRKDA' A
#
# COMPACT_ATOMS: atom_id res chain seq x y z
N MET A 1 -2.81 19.77 29.41
CA MET A 1 -3.42 19.16 28.20
C MET A 1 -2.41 18.15 27.75
N ASP A 2 -2.52 16.98 28.34
CA ASP A 2 -1.43 16.01 28.32
C ASP A 2 -1.69 15.20 27.08
N SER A 3 -0.95 15.48 26.02
CA SER A 3 -1.04 14.78 24.74
C SER A 3 -0.47 13.36 24.91
N SER A 4 -1.12 12.52 25.70
CA SER A 4 -0.80 11.11 25.98
C SER A 4 -1.13 10.21 24.79
N LEU A 5 -0.82 10.68 23.58
CA LEU A 5 -0.74 9.83 22.41
C LEU A 5 0.41 8.86 22.65
N ASN A 6 0.06 7.60 22.90
CA ASN A 6 1.01 6.51 23.03
C ASN A 6 1.66 6.26 21.66
N TRP A 7 2.62 7.10 21.31
CA TRP A 7 3.45 7.01 20.12
C TRP A 7 4.00 5.59 19.86
N PRO A 8 4.41 4.81 20.88
CA PRO A 8 4.85 3.44 20.69
C PRO A 8 3.79 2.49 20.12
N LEU A 9 2.50 2.76 20.31
CA LEU A 9 1.40 1.92 19.79
C LEU A 9 1.05 2.26 18.34
N ILE A 10 1.22 3.52 17.93
CA ILE A 10 0.89 3.99 16.58
C ILE A 10 2.02 3.66 15.60
N LEU A 11 3.26 3.71 16.08
CA LEU A 11 4.45 3.42 15.28
C LEU A 11 4.40 2.07 14.52
N PRO A 12 4.06 0.93 15.14
CA PRO A 12 3.97 -0.35 14.43
C PRO A 12 2.88 -0.36 13.35
N ILE A 13 1.76 0.33 13.55
CA ILE A 13 0.68 0.43 12.57
C ILE A 13 1.16 1.23 11.35
N LEU A 14 1.84 2.36 11.58
CA LEU A 14 2.45 3.16 10.52
C LEU A 14 3.52 2.39 9.74
N ILE A 15 4.38 1.63 10.44
CA ILE A 15 5.39 0.78 9.80
C ILE A 15 4.71 -0.29 8.95
N LEU A 16 3.70 -0.98 9.46
CA LEU A 16 2.97 -2.01 8.72
C LEU A 16 2.36 -1.42 7.44
N GLN A 17 1.75 -0.25 7.54
CA GLN A 17 1.15 0.47 6.41
C GLN A 17 2.20 0.87 5.37
N LEU A 18 3.34 1.39 5.79
CA LEU A 18 4.45 1.73 4.89
C LEU A 18 5.03 0.48 4.21
N VAL A 19 5.22 -0.60 4.96
CA VAL A 19 5.72 -1.88 4.42
C VAL A 19 4.75 -2.41 3.36
N LEU A 20 3.44 -2.43 3.65
CA LEU A 20 2.42 -2.85 2.68
C LEU A 20 2.44 -2.00 1.40
N ALA A 21 2.52 -0.69 1.55
CA ALA A 21 2.59 0.22 0.41
C ALA A 21 3.86 0.01 -0.43
N VAL A 22 5.02 -0.14 0.21
CA VAL A 22 6.30 -0.38 -0.45
C VAL A 22 6.29 -1.72 -1.18
N ILE A 23 5.83 -2.80 -0.54
CA ILE A 23 5.73 -4.12 -1.19
C ILE A 23 4.75 -4.04 -2.37
N GLY A 24 3.62 -3.35 -2.22
CA GLY A 24 2.66 -3.12 -3.31
C GLY A 24 3.29 -2.39 -4.50
N LEU A 25 4.03 -1.31 -4.25
CA LEU A 25 4.75 -0.56 -5.29
C LEU A 25 5.86 -1.38 -5.96
N ILE A 26 6.65 -2.14 -5.18
CA ILE A 26 7.70 -3.02 -5.73
C ILE A 26 7.07 -4.11 -6.60
N SER A 27 5.96 -4.70 -6.13
CA SER A 27 5.21 -5.69 -6.90
C SER A 27 4.68 -5.08 -8.19
N LEU A 28 4.12 -3.87 -8.15
CA LEU A 28 3.61 -3.15 -9.32
C LEU A 28 4.72 -2.84 -10.34
N TYR A 29 5.91 -2.47 -9.85
CA TYR A 29 7.07 -2.25 -10.70
C TYR A 29 7.54 -3.54 -11.38
N LYS A 30 7.57 -4.65 -10.64
CA LYS A 30 7.97 -5.97 -11.16
C LYS A 30 6.91 -6.61 -12.07
N ALA A 31 5.64 -6.26 -11.91
CA ALA A 31 4.56 -6.83 -12.70
C ALA A 31 4.70 -6.40 -14.16
N GLN A 32 4.81 -7.39 -15.06
CA GLN A 32 4.86 -7.14 -16.51
C GLN A 32 3.50 -6.66 -17.01
N GLU A 33 2.42 -7.33 -16.58
CA GLU A 33 1.04 -6.92 -16.80
C GLU A 33 0.30 -6.69 -15.49
N VAL A 34 -0.51 -5.63 -15.46
CA VAL A 34 -1.47 -5.34 -14.40
C VAL A 34 -2.82 -5.01 -15.00
N ARG A 35 -3.89 -5.16 -14.22
CA ARG A 35 -5.24 -4.81 -14.70
C ARG A 35 -5.38 -3.29 -14.80
N GLY A 36 -5.21 -2.75 -16.01
CA GLY A 36 -5.29 -1.31 -16.30
C GLY A 36 -3.93 -0.59 -16.26
N PRO A 37 -3.92 0.76 -16.28
CA PRO A 37 -2.68 1.54 -16.33
C PRO A 37 -1.84 1.40 -15.05
N LYS A 38 -0.53 1.17 -15.16
CA LYS A 38 0.38 1.07 -14.00
C LYS A 38 0.34 2.32 -13.11
N TRP A 39 0.28 3.51 -13.70
CA TRP A 39 0.24 4.78 -12.97
C TRP A 39 -1.02 4.95 -12.12
N MET A 40 -2.16 4.38 -12.54
CA MET A 40 -3.40 4.40 -11.76
C MET A 40 -3.23 3.65 -10.45
N TRP A 41 -2.56 2.50 -10.48
CA TRP A 41 -2.28 1.71 -9.28
C TRP A 41 -1.33 2.41 -8.32
N VAL A 42 -0.36 3.18 -8.81
CA VAL A 42 0.50 4.02 -7.95
C VAL A 42 -0.36 5.01 -7.16
N LEU A 43 -1.28 5.72 -7.82
CA LEU A 43 -2.19 6.64 -7.15
C LEU A 43 -3.08 5.90 -6.13
N ILE A 44 -3.63 4.76 -6.49
CA ILE A 44 -4.47 3.96 -5.57
C ILE A 44 -3.68 3.53 -4.33
N ILE A 45 -2.44 3.05 -4.48
CA ILE A 45 -1.63 2.59 -3.34
C ILE A 45 -1.23 3.78 -2.44
N VAL A 46 -0.82 4.90 -3.03
CA VAL A 46 -0.35 6.08 -2.28
C VAL A 46 -1.51 6.80 -1.59
N PHE A 47 -2.64 7.03 -2.27
CA PHE A 47 -3.78 7.74 -1.70
C PHE A 47 -4.73 6.83 -0.91
N GLY A 48 -4.87 5.57 -1.33
CA GLY A 48 -5.70 4.57 -0.67
C GLY A 48 -5.04 3.88 0.53
N ASN A 49 -3.75 4.14 0.80
CA ASN A 49 -3.03 3.65 1.96
C ASN A 49 -3.12 2.11 2.10
N MET A 50 -3.60 1.61 3.25
CA MET A 50 -3.76 0.19 3.51
C MET A 50 -4.77 -0.45 2.54
N LEU A 51 -5.91 0.21 2.30
CA LEU A 51 -6.93 -0.27 1.36
C LEU A 51 -6.41 -0.29 -0.08
N GLY A 52 -5.66 0.74 -0.48
CA GLY A 52 -5.07 0.83 -1.81
C GLY A 52 -4.06 -0.28 -2.10
N SER A 53 -3.21 -0.59 -1.11
CA SER A 53 -2.25 -1.69 -1.17
C SER A 53 -2.96 -3.04 -1.26
N ILE A 54 -4.00 -3.25 -0.43
CA ILE A 54 -4.81 -4.49 -0.45
C ILE A 54 -5.53 -4.65 -1.80
N LEU A 55 -6.16 -3.59 -2.32
CA LEU A 55 -6.84 -3.63 -3.62
C LEU A 55 -5.89 -4.01 -4.76
N TYR A 56 -4.67 -3.46 -4.75
CA TYR A 56 -3.66 -3.82 -5.73
C TYR A 56 -3.30 -5.30 -5.66
N PHE A 57 -3.10 -5.85 -4.47
CA PHE A 57 -2.79 -7.28 -4.31
C PHE A 57 -3.94 -8.20 -4.72
N VAL A 58 -5.19 -7.83 -4.43
CA VAL A 58 -6.36 -8.68 -4.72
C VAL A 58 -6.80 -8.58 -6.17
N ILE A 59 -6.73 -7.38 -6.77
CA ILE A 59 -7.35 -7.09 -8.08
C ILE A 59 -6.31 -6.67 -9.11
N GLY A 60 -5.34 -5.83 -8.72
CA GLY A 60 -4.40 -5.21 -9.65
C GLY A 60 -3.37 -6.17 -10.23
N ARG A 61 -2.93 -7.12 -9.42
CA ARG A 61 -2.03 -8.19 -9.84
C ARG A 61 -2.78 -9.18 -10.74
N LYS A 62 -2.41 -9.21 -12.02
CA LYS A 62 -2.70 -10.37 -12.86
C LYS A 62 -1.70 -11.46 -12.46
N ASP A 63 -2.11 -12.33 -11.55
CA ASP A 63 -1.48 -13.64 -11.48
C ASP A 63 -1.89 -14.39 -12.74
N ALA A 64 -0.88 -14.90 -13.45
CA ALA A 64 -1.06 -15.70 -14.65
C ALA A 64 -1.86 -16.98 -14.34
#